data_AF-A0A2V8E7Z9-F1
#
_entry.id   AF-A0A2V8E7Z9-F1
#
_cell.length_a   1.000
_cell.length_b   1.000
_cell.length_c   1.000
_cell.angle_alpha   90.00
_cell.angle_beta   90.00
_cell.angle_gamma   90.00
#
_symmetry.space_group_name_H-M   'P 1'
#
loop_
_entity.id
_entity.type
_entity.pdbx_description
1 polymer ?
#
loop_
_entity_poly.entity_id
_entity_poly.type
_entity_poly.pdbx_seq_one_letter_code
_entity_poly.pdbx_strand_id
1 'polypeptide(L)' 'MRTRSRKRAAGASDPFSQRVLWVVRRIPPGRVATYGDVAALAGRPRAARAVGNVMRGCRRPDVPCHRVIAA' A
#
# COMPACT_ATOMS: atom_id res chain seq x y z
N MET A 1 -3.71 -31.10 10.55
CA MET A 1 -2.52 -30.61 9.80
C MET A 1 -2.41 -29.09 9.91
N ARG A 2 -1.46 -28.60 10.71
CA ARG A 2 -1.17 -27.16 10.86
C ARG A 2 -0.34 -26.68 9.67
N THR A 3 -0.96 -26.10 8.65
CA THR A 3 -0.22 -25.40 7.60
C THR A 3 0.29 -24.08 8.19
N ARG A 4 1.52 -24.12 8.74
CA ARG A 4 2.28 -22.93 9.12
C ARG A 4 2.29 -21.97 7.92
N SER A 5 1.44 -20.95 7.97
CA SER A 5 1.49 -19.81 7.07
C SER A 5 2.90 -19.24 7.14
N ARG A 6 3.69 -19.46 6.08
CA ARG A 6 5.07 -18.98 6.01
C ARG A 6 5.01 -17.47 6.20
N LYS A 7 5.50 -16.99 7.35
CA LYS A 7 6.05 -15.63 7.49
C LYS A 7 7.02 -15.46 6.32
N ARG A 8 6.58 -14.81 5.23
CA ARG A 8 7.47 -14.53 4.11
C ARG A 8 8.43 -13.43 4.55
N ALA A 9 9.71 -13.69 4.29
CA ALA A 9 10.87 -12.99 4.77
C ALA A 9 10.72 -11.46 4.80
N ALA A 10 10.97 -10.90 5.98
CA ALA A 10 11.40 -9.52 6.13
C ALA A 10 12.75 -9.40 5.39
N GLY A 11 12.74 -8.85 4.18
CA GLY A 11 13.96 -8.67 3.38
C GLY A 11 13.74 -8.44 1.89
N ALA A 12 12.60 -8.88 1.33
CA ALA A 12 12.21 -8.56 -0.04
C ALA A 12 10.89 -7.78 0.00
N SER A 13 10.91 -6.51 -0.39
CA SER A 13 9.71 -5.67 -0.45
C SER A 13 8.64 -6.38 -1.28
N ASP A 14 7.52 -6.75 -0.65
CA ASP A 14 6.42 -7.46 -1.31
C ASP A 14 6.02 -6.73 -2.62
N PRO A 15 5.89 -7.44 -3.76
CA PRO A 15 5.62 -6.81 -5.06
C PRO A 15 4.37 -5.92 -5.07
N PHE A 16 3.35 -6.30 -4.29
CA PHE A 16 2.16 -5.48 -4.14
C PHE A 16 2.46 -4.20 -3.36
N SER A 17 3.22 -4.30 -2.27
CA SER A 17 3.69 -3.15 -1.49
C SER A 17 4.48 -2.14 -2.34
N GLN A 18 5.36 -2.62 -3.23
CA GLN A 18 6.09 -1.75 -4.17
C GLN A 18 5.15 -1.00 -5.13
N ARG A 19 4.16 -1.69 -5.70
CA ARG A 19 3.15 -1.07 -6.57
C ARG A 19 2.33 -0.03 -5.83
N VAL A 20 1.92 -0.33 -4.60
CA VAL A 20 1.22 0.61 -3.72
C VAL A 20 2.04 1.89 -3.54
N LEU A 21 3.33 1.78 -3.18
CA LEU A 21 4.20 2.95 -3.02
C LEU A 21 4.36 3.73 -4.33
N TRP A 22 4.47 3.03 -5.47
CA TRP A 22 4.55 3.66 -6.79
C TRP A 22 3.29 4.44 -7.14
N VAL A 23 2.11 3.89 -6.87
CA VAL A 23 0.82 4.58 -7.07
C VAL A 23 0.74 5.83 -6.19
N VAL A 24 1.08 5.71 -4.90
CA VAL A 24 0.98 6.83 -3.96
C VAL A 24 1.91 7.98 -4.34
N ARG A 25 3.10 7.68 -4.86
CA ARG A 25 4.05 8.69 -5.38
C ARG A 25 3.50 9.51 -6.55
N ARG A 26 2.53 8.97 -7.30
CA ARG A 26 1.92 9.65 -8.46
C ARG A 26 0.74 10.54 -8.08
N ILE A 27 0.31 10.56 -6.81
CA ILE A 27 -0.80 11.41 -6.36
C ILE A 27 -0.33 12.88 -6.41
N PRO A 28 -0.92 13.74 -7.25
CA PRO A 28 -0.50 15.14 -7.37
C PRO A 28 -0.85 15.94 -6.11
N PRO A 29 -0.18 17.09 -5.87
CA PRO A 29 -0.55 17.99 -4.80
C PRO A 29 -2.00 18.50 -4.98
N GLY A 30 -2.71 18.70 -3.86
CA GLY A 30 -4.11 19.12 -3.86
C GLY A 30 -5.13 18.02 -4.20
N ARG A 31 -4.67 16.77 -4.43
CA ARG A 31 -5.56 15.61 -4.57
C ARG A 31 -5.28 14.57 -3.50
N VAL A 32 -6.32 13.79 -3.21
CA VAL A 32 -6.29 12.64 -2.31
C VAL A 32 -6.79 11.41 -3.05
N ALA A 33 -6.41 10.23 -2.57
CA ALA A 33 -6.92 8.95 -3.04
C ALA A 33 -7.34 8.10 -1.84
N THR A 34 -8.35 7.25 -2.00
CA THR A 34 -8.75 6.34 -0.93
C THR A 34 -7.85 5.11 -0.90
N TYR A 35 -7.83 4.39 0.24
CA TYR A 35 -7.18 3.07 0.31
C TYR A 35 -7.73 2.09 -0.75
N GLY A 36 -9.02 2.22 -1.11
CA GLY A 36 -9.65 1.44 -2.17
C GLY A 36 -9.10 1.80 -3.54
N ASP A 37 -8.99 3.09 -3.85
CA ASP A 37 -8.46 3.58 -5.13
C ASP A 37 -7.00 3.13 -5.33
N VAL A 38 -6.17 3.28 -4.29
CA VAL A 38 -4.78 2.84 -4.32
C VAL A 38 -4.70 1.33 -4.52
N ALA A 39 -5.58 0.55 -3.87
CA ALA A 39 -5.63 -0.90 -4.04
C ALA A 39 -6.04 -1.29 -5.46
N ALA A 40 -7.03 -0.61 -6.04
CA ALA A 40 -7.48 -0.82 -7.42
C ALA A 40 -6.37 -0.50 -8.42
N LEU A 41 -5.72 0.66 -8.29
CA LEU A 41 -4.60 1.08 -9.14
C LEU A 41 -3.36 0.20 -8.99
N ALA A 42 -3.15 -0.41 -7.81
CA ALA A 42 -2.10 -1.40 -7.58
C ALA A 42 -2.45 -2.81 -8.11
N GLY A 43 -3.62 -2.98 -8.74
CA GLY A 43 -4.08 -4.23 -9.37
C GLY A 43 -4.81 -5.19 -8.43
N ARG A 44 -5.21 -4.76 -7.23
CA ARG A 44 -5.95 -5.57 -6.25
C ARG A 44 -7.08 -4.75 -5.59
N PRO A 45 -8.21 -4.52 -6.27
CA PRO A 45 -9.28 -3.62 -5.80
C PRO A 45 -9.87 -3.95 -4.42
N ARG A 46 -9.78 -5.20 -3.95
CA ARG A 46 -10.26 -5.61 -2.61
C ARG A 46 -9.19 -5.59 -1.51
N ALA A 47 -8.02 -5.00 -1.77
CA ALA A 47 -6.86 -5.05 -0.88
C ALA A 47 -6.63 -3.77 -0.05
N ALA A 48 -7.66 -2.94 0.19
CA ALA A 48 -7.56 -1.68 0.94
C ALA A 48 -6.89 -1.85 2.32
N ARG A 49 -7.21 -2.91 3.06
CA ARG A 49 -6.56 -3.22 4.36
C ARG A 49 -5.06 -3.48 4.21
N ALA A 50 -4.64 -4.15 3.13
CA ALA A 50 -3.23 -4.39 2.85
C ALA A 50 -2.50 -3.08 2.53
N VAL A 51 -3.14 -2.16 1.78
CA VAL A 51 -2.60 -0.81 1.56
C VAL A 51 -2.41 -0.07 2.89
N GLY A 52 -3.38 -0.12 3.79
CA GLY A 52 -3.26 0.47 5.13
C GLY A 52 -2.06 -0.07 5.93
N ASN A 53 -1.81 -1.38 5.86
CA ASN A 53 -0.63 -1.98 6.49
C ASN A 53 0.68 -1.48 5.88
N VAL A 54 0.74 -1.30 4.55
CA VAL A 54 1.91 -0.73 3.86
C VAL A 54 2.12 0.72 4.30
N MET A 55 1.06 1.52 4.34
CA MET A 55 1.11 2.93 4.76
C MET A 55 1.51 3.08 6.23
N ARG A 56 1.08 2.17 7.12
CA ARG A 56 1.45 2.20 8.56
C ARG A 56 2.95 2.12 8.80
N GLY A 57 3.69 1.41 7.94
CA GLY A 57 5.15 1.31 8.00
C GLY A 57 5.88 2.36 7.17
N CYS A 58 5.17 3.18 6.40
CA CYS A 58 5.78 4.07 5.42
C CYS A 58 6.19 5.41 6.04
N ARG A 59 7.44 5.48 6.54
CA ARG A 59 8.10 6.71 7.03
C ARG A 59 8.93 7.44 5.97
N ARG A 60 8.61 7.21 4.70
CA ARG A 60 9.38 7.70 3.56
C ARG A 60 8.94 9.11 3.17
N PRO A 61 9.82 10.12 3.16
CA PRO A 61 9.46 11.50 2.79
C PRO A 61 9.08 11.61 1.31
N ASP A 62 9.56 10.69 0.47
CA ASP A 62 9.27 10.63 -0.96
C ASP A 62 7.88 10.07 -1.28
N VAL A 63 7.13 9.58 -0.29
CA VAL A 63 5.80 8.99 -0.47
C VAL A 63 4.80 9.85 0.28
N PRO A 64 3.85 10.51 -0.40
CA PRO A 64 2.88 11.40 0.25
C PRO A 64 1.77 10.59 0.95
N CYS A 65 2.11 9.88 2.02
CA CYS A 65 1.19 9.01 2.77
C CYS A 65 -0.04 9.75 3.31
N HIS A 66 0.11 11.05 3.62
CA HIS A 66 -0.97 11.93 4.09
C HIS A 66 -2.09 12.14 3.05
N ARG A 67 -1.84 11.82 1.76
CA ARG A 67 -2.84 11.92 0.69
C ARG A 67 -3.68 10.67 0.52
N VAL A 68 -3.43 9.63 1.32
CA VAL A 68 -4.21 8.38 1.30
C VAL A 68 -5.16 8.36 2.49
N ILE A 69 -6.46 8.36 2.21
CA ILE A 69 -7.51 8.47 3.23
C ILE A 69 -8.44 7.25 3.24
N ALA A 70 -9.15 7.06 4.35
CA ALA A 70 -10.29 6.15 4.41
C ALA A 70 -11.45 6.74 3.58
N ALA A 71 -12.21 5.86 2.92
CA ALA A 71 -13.49 6.20 2.31
C ALA A 71 -14.60 6.13 3.37
#